data_AF-D8M7K7-F1
#
_entry.id   AF-D8M7K7-F1
#
_cell.length_a   1.000
_cell.length_b   1.000
_cell.length_c   1.000
_cell.angle_alpha   90.00
_cell.angle_beta   90.00
_cell.angle_gamma   90.00
#
_symmetry.space_group_name_H-M   'P 1'
#
loop_
_entity.id
_entity.type
_entity.pdbx_description
1 polymer ?
#
loop_
_entity_poly.entity_id
_entity_poly.type
_entity_poly.pdbx_seq_one_letter_code
_entity_poly.pdbx_strand_id
1 'polypeptide(L)'
;MNEYTFLGKHYQDDPLIRSQVIHDYTTRMSVTCFNACVKNFSTPDLSIDEASCIDRCSIKFFDVYNSINNMIEETLKRTAAAQNPTPPSNTPQ
;
A
#
# COMPACT_ATOMS: atom_id res chain seq x y z
N MET A 1 12.59 -8.68 -25.34
CA MET A 1 11.74 -7.83 -24.46
C MET A 1 11.16 -8.76 -23.42
N ASN A 2 11.49 -8.58 -22.13
CA ASN A 2 11.09 -9.51 -21.06
C ASN A 2 9.61 -9.30 -20.67
N GLU A 3 8.86 -10.40 -20.56
CA GLU A 3 7.45 -10.47 -20.13
C GLU A 3 7.16 -9.72 -18.81
N TYR A 4 8.14 -9.68 -17.90
CA TYR A 4 8.01 -9.00 -16.61
C TYR A 4 7.86 -7.48 -16.70
N THR A 5 8.39 -6.85 -17.76
CA THR A 5 8.22 -5.40 -17.98
C THR A 5 6.82 -5.05 -18.51
N PHE A 6 6.12 -6.03 -19.10
CA PHE A 6 4.77 -5.85 -19.62
C PHE A 6 3.72 -5.91 -18.49
N LEU A 7 3.86 -6.86 -17.55
CA LEU A 7 2.95 -6.99 -16.41
C LEU A 7 3.02 -5.82 -15.42
N GLY A 8 4.21 -5.22 -15.23
CA GLY A 8 4.38 -4.08 -14.34
C GLY A 8 3.70 -2.78 -14.81
N LYS A 9 3.47 -2.62 -16.12
CA LYS A 9 2.79 -1.44 -16.66
C LYS A 9 1.26 -1.54 -16.63
N HIS A 10 0.71 -2.75 -16.75
CA HIS A 10 -0.76 -2.93 -16.74
C HIS A 10 -1.42 -2.83 -15.36
N TYR A 11 -0.67 -3.01 -14.27
CA TYR A 11 -1.21 -2.89 -12.91
C TYR A 11 -1.67 -1.46 -12.56
N GLN A 12 -1.02 -0.43 -13.12
CA GLN A 12 -1.34 0.97 -12.84
C GLN A 12 -2.42 1.57 -13.76
N ASP A 13 -2.71 0.92 -14.90
CA ASP A 13 -3.64 1.44 -15.92
C ASP A 13 -5.00 0.71 -15.94
N ASP A 14 -5.18 -0.38 -15.18
CA ASP A 14 -6.47 -1.07 -15.12
C ASP A 14 -7.43 -0.38 -14.12
N PRO A 15 -8.58 0.16 -14.59
CA PRO A 15 -9.53 0.86 -13.73
C PRO A 15 -10.18 -0.05 -12.67
N LEU A 16 -10.31 -1.36 -12.93
CA LEU A 16 -10.86 -2.31 -11.97
C LEU A 16 -9.87 -2.57 -10.83
N ILE A 17 -8.59 -2.77 -11.16
CA ILE A 17 -7.54 -2.96 -10.15
C ILE A 17 -7.42 -1.71 -9.29
N ARG A 18 -7.41 -0.52 -9.91
CA ARG A 18 -7.38 0.75 -9.19
C ARG A 18 -8.57 0.90 -8.22
N SER A 19 -9.77 0.55 -8.68
CA SER A 19 -10.98 0.58 -7.86
C SER A 19 -10.88 -0.35 -6.65
N GLN A 20 -10.41 -1.59 -6.85
CA GLN A 20 -10.23 -2.56 -5.78
C GLN A 20 -9.23 -2.10 -4.72
N VAL A 21 -8.10 -1.53 -5.13
CA VAL A 21 -7.09 -1.00 -4.20
C VAL A 21 -7.66 0.13 -3.35
N ILE A 22 -8.37 1.07 -3.97
CA ILE A 22 -9.00 2.20 -3.24
C ILE A 22 -10.07 1.69 -2.27
N HIS A 23 -10.84 0.68 -2.67
CA HIS A 23 -11.85 0.06 -1.82
C HIS A 23 -11.23 -0.63 -0.60
N ASP A 24 -10.18 -1.45 -0.78
CA ASP A 24 -9.49 -2.11 0.32
C ASP A 24 -8.86 -1.08 1.28
N TYR A 25 -8.19 -0.05 0.74
CA TYR A 25 -7.67 1.07 1.51
C TYR A 25 -8.74 1.72 2.39
N THR A 26 -9.88 2.09 1.79
CA THR A 26 -10.97 2.79 2.49
C THR A 26 -11.61 1.91 3.56
N THR A 27 -11.79 0.62 3.27
CA THR A 27 -12.37 -0.35 4.22
C THR A 27 -11.47 -0.52 5.44
N ARG A 28 -10.17 -0.74 5.23
CA ARG A 28 -9.20 -0.93 6.32
C ARG A 28 -9.05 0.33 7.17
N MET A 29 -8.98 1.49 6.53
CA MET A 29 -8.90 2.78 7.22
C MET A 29 -10.13 3.00 8.10
N SER A 30 -11.34 2.77 7.55
CA SER A 30 -12.60 2.96 8.26
C SER A 30 -12.68 2.07 9.50
N VAL A 31 -12.38 0.77 9.38
CA VAL A 31 -12.40 -0.16 10.51
C VAL A 31 -11.34 0.19 11.55
N THR A 32 -10.12 0.53 11.11
CA THR A 32 -9.01 0.87 12.01
C THR A 32 -9.31 2.12 12.81
N CYS A 33 -9.76 3.19 12.15
CA CYS A 33 -10.04 4.45 12.83
C CYS A 33 -11.29 4.38 13.70
N PHE A 34 -12.32 3.63 13.28
CA PHE A 34 -13.47 3.36 14.12
C PHE A 34 -13.06 2.66 15.42
N ASN A 35 -12.33 1.56 15.34
CA ASN A 35 -11.88 0.81 16.51
C ASN A 35 -10.94 1.60 17.43
N ALA A 36 -10.13 2.49 16.87
CA ALA A 36 -9.17 3.29 17.64
C ALA A 36 -9.85 4.49 18.35
N CYS A 37 -10.79 5.14 17.67
CA CYS A 37 -11.32 6.43 18.09
C CYS A 37 -12.70 6.35 18.71
N VAL A 38 -13.62 5.53 18.18
CA VAL A 38 -15.01 5.47 18.65
C VAL A 38 -15.11 4.56 19.86
N LYS A 39 -15.47 5.15 20.99
CA LYS A 39 -15.55 4.45 22.29
C LYS A 39 -16.90 4.63 22.95
N ASN A 40 -17.58 5.74 22.67
CA ASN A 40 -18.88 6.02 23.23
C ASN A 40 -19.99 5.56 22.28
N PHE A 41 -20.80 4.61 22.74
CA PHE A 41 -21.96 4.10 22.00
C PHE A 41 -23.28 4.53 22.62
N SER A 42 -23.26 5.50 23.54
CA SER A 42 -24.46 6.01 24.22
C SER A 42 -25.27 6.94 23.30
N THR A 43 -24.62 7.55 22.31
CA THR A 43 -25.23 8.45 21.33
C THR A 43 -24.93 7.96 19.92
N PRO A 44 -25.85 8.17 18.96
CA PRO A 44 -25.61 7.83 17.56
C PRO A 44 -24.59 8.78 16.89
N ASP A 45 -24.39 9.97 17.47
CA ASP A 45 -23.48 10.98 16.95
C ASP A 45 -22.08 10.85 17.56
N LEU A 46 -21.08 11.17 16.74
CA LEU A 46 -19.69 11.29 17.17
C LEU A 46 -19.50 12.50 18.08
N SER A 47 -18.81 12.31 19.20
CA SER A 47 -18.33 13.43 19.99
C SER A 47 -17.24 14.22 19.24
N ILE A 48 -17.02 15.49 19.63
CA ILE A 48 -15.98 16.35 19.03
C ILE A 48 -14.59 15.69 19.13
N ASP A 49 -14.32 15.00 20.24
CA ASP A 49 -13.07 14.29 20.47
C ASP A 49 -12.92 13.08 19.55
N GLU A 50 -13.98 12.29 19.37
CA GLU A 50 -13.99 11.13 18.47
C GLU A 50 -13.84 11.57 17.01
N ALA A 51 -14.56 12.62 16.59
CA ALA A 51 -14.43 13.21 15.26
C ALA A 51 -13.00 13.69 15.00
N SER A 52 -12.43 14.47 15.94
CA SER A 52 -11.06 14.96 15.84
C SER A 52 -10.01 13.83 15.89
N CYS A 53 -10.32 12.72 16.56
CA CYS A 53 -9.48 11.53 16.57
C CYS A 53 -9.51 10.84 15.19
N ILE A 54 -10.69 10.67 14.59
CA ILE A 54 -10.86 10.05 13.27
C ILE A 54 -10.08 10.84 12.21
N ASP A 55 -10.16 12.17 12.22
CA ASP A 55 -9.39 13.01 11.29
C ASP A 55 -7.89 12.74 11.39
N ARG A 56 -7.35 12.78 12.62
CA ARG A 56 -5.92 12.48 12.87
C ARG A 56 -5.54 11.05 12.53
N CYS A 57 -6.43 10.09 12.76
CA CYS A 57 -6.21 8.69 12.43
C CYS A 57 -6.11 8.49 10.93
N SER A 58 -7.00 9.10 10.14
CA SER A 58 -7.00 8.96 8.68
C SER A 58 -5.70 9.48 8.05
N ILE A 59 -5.19 10.61 8.55
CA ILE A 59 -3.91 11.20 8.11
C ILE A 59 -2.75 10.24 8.42
N LYS A 60 -2.67 9.75 9.67
CA LYS A 60 -1.61 8.81 10.07
C LYS A 60 -1.69 7.50 9.30
N PHE A 61 -2.89 7.00 9.03
CA PHE A 61 -3.09 5.78 8.24
C PHE A 61 -2.52 5.96 6.83
N PHE A 62 -2.77 7.11 6.21
CA PHE A 62 -2.21 7.45 4.90
C PHE A 62 -0.67 7.54 4.94
N ASP A 63 -0.10 8.20 5.95
CA ASP A 63 1.37 8.30 6.11
C ASP A 63 2.03 6.92 6.23
N VAL A 64 1.45 6.04 7.06
CA VAL A 64 1.92 4.66 7.22
C VAL A 64 1.75 3.86 5.93
N TYR A 65 0.61 3.99 5.26
CA TYR A 65 0.35 3.34 3.97
C TYR A 65 1.41 3.72 2.92
N ASN A 66 1.76 5.00 2.81
CA ASN A 66 2.81 5.47 1.90
C ASN A 66 4.20 4.96 2.28
N SER A 67 4.52 4.94 3.58
CA SER A 67 5.79 4.39 4.06
C SER A 67 5.93 2.91 3.70
N ILE A 68 4.86 2.13 3.83
CA ILE A 68 4.84 0.71 3.46
C ILE A 68 5.04 0.56 1.95
N ASN A 69 4.34 1.35 1.13
CA ASN A 69 4.51 1.30 -0.33
C ASN A 69 5.95 1.61 -0.76
N ASN A 70 6.59 2.61 -0.15
CA ASN A 70 8.00 2.92 -0.42
C ASN A 70 8.92 1.73 -0.08
N MET A 71 8.70 1.07 1.06
CA MET A 71 9.46 -0.12 1.45
C MET A 71 9.26 -1.29 0.49
N ILE A 72 8.03 -1.48 0.00
CA ILE A 72 7.72 -2.51 -1.01
C ILE A 72 8.47 -2.21 -2.30
N GLU A 73 8.41 -0.97 -2.80
CA GLU A 73 9.13 -0.57 -4.01
C GLU A 73 10.65 -0.76 -3.89
N GLU A 74 11.23 -0.37 -2.75
CA GLU A 74 12.65 -0.59 -2.47
C GLU A 74 13.00 -2.08 -2.45
N THR A 75 12.15 -2.90 -1.83
CA THR A 75 12.36 -4.35 -1.75
C THR A 75 12.30 -4.99 -3.13
N LEU A 76 11.33 -4.60 -3.96
CA LEU A 76 11.20 -5.08 -5.34
C LEU A 76 12.44 -4.73 -6.18
N LYS A 77 12.96 -3.50 -6.06
CA LYS A 77 14.20 -3.09 -6.74
C LYS A 77 15.40 -3.95 -6.32
N ARG A 78 15.53 -4.25 -5.01
CA ARG A 78 16.60 -5.11 -4.48
C ARG A 78 16.48 -6.55 -4.98
N THR A 79 15.27 -7.12 -4.99
CA THR A 79 15.05 -8.50 -5.48
C THR A 79 15.28 -8.62 -6.98
N ALA A 80 14.96 -7.59 -7.76
CA ALA A 80 15.25 -7.57 -9.19
C ALA A 80 16.76 -7.51 -9.50
N ALA A 81 17.54 -6.78 -8.69
CA ALA A 81 19.00 -6.73 -8.83
C ALA A 81 19.68 -8.06 -8.46
N ALA A 82 19.13 -8.81 -7.49
CA ALA A 82 19.65 -10.12 -7.07
C ALA A 82 19.34 -11.26 -8.06
N GLN A 83 18.41 -11.07 -9.00
CA GLN A 83 18.00 -12.06 -10.00
C GLN A 83 18.81 -12.03 -11.32
N ASN A 84 19.89 -11.25 -11.41
CA ASN A 84 20.88 -11.37 -12.50
C ASN A 84 22.10 -12.19 -12.03
N PRO A 85 22.09 -13.53 -12.06
CA PRO A 85 23.33 -14.27 -12.00
C PRO A 85 24.15 -13.94 -13.25
N THR A 86 25.37 -13.45 -13.06
CA THR A 86 26.36 -13.26 -14.13
C THR A 86 26.49 -14.55 -14.96
N PRO A 87 26.40 -14.49 -16.31
CA PRO A 87 26.69 -15.66 -17.13
C PRO A 87 28.14 -16.13 -16.88
N PRO A 88 28.41 -17.44 -16.79
CA PRO A 88 29.78 -17.92 -16.67
C PRO A 88 30.58 -17.43 -17.88
N SER A 89 31.63 -16.65 -17.60
CA SER A 89 32.60 -16.23 -18.60
C SER A 89 33.32 -17.47 -19.14
N ASN A 90 32.96 -17.94 -20.32
CA ASN A 90 33.77 -18.90 -21.06
C ASN A 90 35.02 -18.17 -21.57
N THR A 91 36.16 -18.46 -20.94
CA THR A 91 37.48 -18.06 -21.43
C THR A 91 37.85 -18.96 -22.61
N PRO A 92 38.25 -18.43 -23.77
CA PRO A 92 38.80 -19.24 -24.86
C PRO A 92 40.22 -19.70 -24.51
N GLN A 93 40.50 -20.99 -24.65
CA GLN A 93 41.85 -21.53 -24.87
C GLN A 93 41.98 -21.98 -26.32
#